data_AF-A0A1R3L3W2-F1
#
_entry.id   AF-A0A1R3L3W2-F1
#
_cell.length_a   1.000
_cell.length_b   1.000
_cell.length_c   1.000
_cell.angle_alpha   90.00
_cell.angle_beta   90.00
_cell.angle_gamma   90.00
#
_symmetry.space_group_name_H-M   'P 1'
#
loop_
_entity.id
_entity.type
_entity.pdbx_description
1 polymer ?
#
loop_
_entity_poly.entity_id
_entity_poly.type
_entity_poly.pdbx_seq_one_letter_code
_entity_poly.pdbx_strand_id
1 'polypeptide(L)' 'MLTYQLPKNVCNQLDCLNRRFLWGGSENKRALHLVSWEDLCVPKRMGGLGLRRMELDNNVLMQKTAWRFSL' A
#
# COMPACT_ATOMS: atom_id res chain seq x y z
N MET A 1 -13.56 7.26 4.14
CA MET A 1 -13.67 7.25 2.66
C MET A 1 -12.57 8.15 2.13
N LEU A 2 -11.84 7.77 1.07
CA LEU A 2 -10.96 8.73 0.37
C LEU A 2 -11.82 9.51 -0.61
N THR A 3 -11.85 10.83 -0.44
CA THR A 3 -12.57 11.80 -1.28
C THR A 3 -11.62 12.60 -2.18
N TYR A 4 -10.31 12.47 -1.96
CA TYR A 4 -9.27 13.18 -2.70
C TYR A 4 -8.14 12.23 -3.09
N GLN A 5 -7.56 12.45 -4.27
CA GLN A 5 -6.43 11.66 -4.74
C GLN A 5 -5.18 12.05 -3.96
N LEU A 6 -4.65 11.09 -3.19
CA LEU A 6 -3.39 11.30 -2.48
C LEU A 6 -2.21 11.54 -3.45
N PRO A 7 -1.29 12.48 -3.15
CA PRO A 7 -0.04 12.61 -3.89
C PRO A 7 0.76 11.31 -3.83
N LYS A 8 1.44 10.96 -4.94
CA LYS A 8 2.25 9.73 -5.03
C LYS A 8 3.28 9.60 -3.92
N ASN A 9 3.88 10.71 -3.49
CA ASN A 9 4.84 10.73 -2.39
C ASN A 9 4.23 10.25 -1.07
N VAL A 10 2.97 10.60 -0.79
CA VAL A 10 2.26 10.15 0.42
C VAL A 10 1.99 8.65 0.35
N CYS A 11 1.53 8.15 -0.81
CA CYS A 11 1.36 6.71 -1.03
C CYS A 11 2.67 5.94 -0.81
N ASN A 12 3.78 6.47 -1.35
CA ASN A 12 5.11 5.88 -1.19
C ASN A 12 5.58 5.89 0.27
N GLN A 13 5.28 6.95 1.02
CA GLN A 13 5.58 7.03 2.45
C GLN A 13 4.80 5.98 3.26
N LEU A 14 3.51 5.80 2.95
CA LEU A 14 2.69 4.77 3.57
C LEU A 14 3.21 3.35 3.26
N ASP A 15 3.58 3.07 2.01
CA ASP A 15 4.20 1.79 1.63
C ASP A 15 5.55 1.59 2.36
N CYS A 16 6.36 2.65 2.52
CA CYS A 16 7.58 2.61 3.33
C CYS A 16 7.31 2.28 4.80
N LEU A 17 6.27 2.87 5.41
CA LEU A 17 5.88 2.57 6.80
C LEU A 17 5.43 1.11 6.95
N ASN A 18 4.61 0.61 6.02
CA ASN A 18 4.17 -0.79 6.01
C ASN A 18 5.37 -1.75 5.87
N ARG A 19 6.33 -1.44 4.99
CA ARG A 19 7.58 -2.21 4.86
C ARG A 19 8.41 -2.20 6.14
N ARG A 20 8.55 -1.04 6.78
CA ARG A 20 9.28 -0.93 8.05
C ARG A 20 8.63 -1.77 9.13
N PHE A 21 7.31 -1.71 9.25
CA PHE A 21 6.55 -2.53 10.18
C PHE A 21 6.78 -4.04 9.93
N LEU A 22 6.68 -4.48 8.67
CA LEU A 22 6.81 -5.89 8.32
C LEU A 22 8.20 -6.47 8.66
N TRP A 23 9.26 -5.69 8.39
CA TRP A 23 10.64 -6.16 8.55
C TRP A 23 11.28 -5.71 9.87
N GLY A 24 10.53 -5.09 10.79
CA GLY A 24 11.05 -4.60 12.06
C GLY A 24 12.05 -3.44 11.93
N GLY A 25 11.95 -2.66 10.86
CA GLY A 25 12.73 -1.44 10.66
C GLY A 25 12.20 -0.28 11.48
N SER A 26 13.08 0.59 11.95
CA SER A 26 12.73 1.85 12.60
C SER A 26 13.44 3.01 11.91
N GLU A 27 13.17 4.24 12.33
CA GLU A 27 13.87 5.42 11.80
C GLU A 27 15.39 5.35 12.02
N ASN A 28 15.81 4.75 13.14
CA ASN A 28 17.21 4.60 13.52
C ASN A 28 17.80 3.22 13.16
N LYS A 29 16.99 2.27 12.68
CA LYS A 29 17.44 0.91 12.36
C LYS A 29 16.91 0.46 11.00
N ARG A 30 17.83 0.34 10.05
CA ARG A 30 17.52 -0.19 8.72
C ARG A 30 17.34 -1.71 8.82
N ALA A 31 16.16 -2.20 8.45
CA ALA A 31 15.90 -3.63 8.33
C ALA A 31 16.26 -4.12 6.92
N LEU A 32 16.70 -5.37 6.82
CA LEU A 32 16.92 -6.03 5.54
C LEU A 32 15.56 -6.45 4.96
N HIS A 33 15.19 -5.87 3.82
CA HIS A 33 14.00 -6.27 3.08
C HIS A 33 14.32 -7.53 2.27
N LEU A 34 13.91 -8.70 2.76
CA LEU A 34 14.24 -9.99 2.14
C LEU A 34 13.46 -10.27 0.84
N VAL A 35 12.30 -9.63 0.67
CA VAL A 35 11.40 -9.82 -0.48
C VAL A 35 10.95 -8.45 -0.99
N SER A 36 10.77 -8.31 -2.30
CA SER A 36 10.30 -7.06 -2.92
C SER A 36 8.90 -6.69 -2.42
N TRP A 37 8.55 -5.40 -2.48
CA TRP A 37 7.22 -4.96 -2.05
C TRP A 37 6.12 -5.48 -2.98
N GLU A 38 6.43 -5.52 -4.27
CA GLU A 38 5.56 -5.98 -5.34
C GLU A 38 5.18 -7.45 -5.14
N ASP A 39 6.13 -8.31 -4.80
CA ASP A 39 5.89 -9.73 -4.56
C ASP A 39 5.04 -9.96 -3.29
N LEU A 40 5.24 -9.15 -2.25
CA LEU A 40 4.41 -9.22 -1.04
C LEU A 40 2.97 -8.78 -1.31
N CYS A 41 2.76 -7.91 -2.29
CA CYS A 41 1.43 -7.46 -2.70
C CYS A 41 0.67 -8.48 -3.56
N VAL A 42 1.35 -9.49 -4.09
CA VAL A 42 0.69 -10.60 -4.81
C VAL A 42 -0.28 -11.32 -3.87
N PRO A 43 -1.48 -11.74 -4.33
CA PRO A 43 -2.43 -12.47 -3.49
C PRO A 43 -1.83 -13.72 -2.85
N LYS A 44 -2.28 -14.07 -1.63
CA LYS A 44 -1.82 -15.29 -0.92
C LYS A 44 -1.92 -16.57 -1.73
N ARG A 45 -3.00 -16.72 -2.51
CA ARG A 45 -3.22 -17.87 -3.41
C ARG A 45 -2.19 -17.99 -4.54
N MET A 46 -1.44 -16.92 -4.82
CA MET A 46 -0.40 -16.85 -5.84
C MET A 46 1.01 -16.74 -5.22
N GLY A 47 1.17 -17.02 -3.92
CA GLY A 47 2.46 -17.06 -3.24
C GLY A 47 2.93 -15.76 -2.61
N GLY A 48 2.17 -14.66 -2.69
CA GLY A 48 2.47 -13.42 -1.96
C GLY A 48 1.80 -13.35 -0.58
N LEU A 49 1.79 -12.17 0.05
CA LEU A 49 1.10 -11.94 1.33
C LEU A 49 -0.30 -11.33 1.16
N GLY A 50 -0.65 -10.87 -0.05
CA GLY A 50 -1.88 -10.13 -0.32
C GLY A 50 -1.90 -8.74 0.30
N LEU A 51 -0.72 -8.15 0.54
CA LEU A 51 -0.63 -6.75 0.95
C LEU A 51 -1.08 -5.83 -0.17
N ARG A 52 -1.45 -4.59 0.17
CA ARG A 52 -2.01 -3.66 -0.80
C ARG A 52 -1.03 -2.52 -1.06
N ARG A 53 -0.82 -2.21 -2.35
CA ARG A 53 -0.08 -1.01 -2.76
C ARG A 53 -0.98 0.20 -2.56
N MET A 54 -0.50 1.19 -1.80
CA MET A 54 -1.33 2.35 -1.44
C MET A 54 -1.80 3.16 -2.65
N GLU A 55 -1.01 3.23 -3.72
CA GLU A 55 -1.43 3.91 -4.96
C GLU A 55 -2.63 3.22 -5.63
N LEU A 56 -2.64 1.88 -5.66
CA LEU A 56 -3.76 1.12 -6.23
C LEU A 56 -5.00 1.25 -5.36
N ASP A 57 -4.84 1.13 -4.04
CA ASP A 57 -5.94 1.30 -3.10
C ASP A 57 -6.54 2.71 -3.15
N ASN A 58 -5.71 3.75 -3.26
CA ASN A 58 -6.17 5.13 -3.43
C ASN A 58 -7.07 5.26 -4.66
N ASN A 59 -6.67 4.67 -5.80
CA ASN A 59 -7.48 4.68 -7.03
C ASN A 59 -8.78 3.91 -6.87
N VAL A 60 -8.74 2.70 -6.30
CA VAL A 60 -9.94 1.87 -6.08
C VAL A 60 -10.91 2.55 -5.12
N LEU A 61 -10.40 3.17 -4.05
CA LEU A 61 -11.22 3.88 -3.08
C LEU A 61 -11.84 5.15 -3.69
N MET A 62 -11.09 5.89 -4.51
CA MET A 62 -11.62 7.03 -5.27
C MET A 62 -12.75 6.61 -6.20
N GLN A 63 -12.55 5.53 -6.98
CA GLN A 63 -13.60 4.98 -7.83
C GLN A 63 -14.80 4.55 -7.01
N LYS A 64 -14.62 3.76 -5.95
CA LYS A 64 -15.69 3.30 -5.05
C LYS A 64 -16.51 4.47 -4.48
N THR A 65 -15.84 5.57 -4.13
CA THR A 65 -16.50 6.80 -3.67
C THR A 65 -17.27 7.47 -4.82
N ALA A 66 -16.68 7.58 -6.00
CA ALA A 66 -17.36 8.14 -7.18
C ALA A 66 -18.64 7.35 -7.53
N TRP A 67 -18.56 6.01 -7.55
CA TRP A 67 -19.70 5.13 -7.78
C TRP A 67 -20.84 5.33 -6.76
N ARG A 68 -20.52 5.72 -5.52
CA ARG A 68 -21.52 5.99 -4.47
C ARG A 68 -22.21 7.33 -4.61
N PHE A 69 -21.58 8.30 -5.27
CA PHE A 69 -22.16 9.62 -5.51
C PHE A 69 -22.80 9.73 -6.89
N SER A 70 -22.46 8.83 -7.82
CA SER A 70 -23.10 8.73 -9.14
C SER A 70 -24.43 7.97 -9.12
N LEU A 71 -24.79 7.38 -7.97
CA LEU A 71 -26.04 6.67 -7.69
C LEU A 71 -26.84 7.48 -6.67
#